data_AF-A0A814LNC4-F1
#
_entry.id   AF-A0A814LNC4-F1
#
_cell.length_a   1.000
_cell.length_b   1.000
_cell.length_c   1.000
_cell.angle_alpha   90.00
_cell.angle_beta   90.00
_cell.angle_gamma   90.00
#
_symmetry.space_group_name_H-M   'P 1'
#
loop_
_entity.id
_entity.type
_entity.pdbx_description
1 polymer ?
#
loop_
_entity_poly.entity_id
_entity_poly.type
_entity_poly.pdbx_seq_one_letter_code
_entity_poly.pdbx_strand_id
1 'polypeptide(L)'
;MNSICTVASRCNVKLYITSSYRKPGSTVFGAIVQPATLSNHNVGHAIDMSVVYGKDGTICNSACLGGTNLSADVKCFIDGVKQNGLRWGGNFSTKDPVHIDDILNLNDLARYKSLYTTIQQQC
;
A
#
# COMPACT_ATOMS: atom_id res chain seq x y z
N MET A 1 -9.06 0.25 9.92
CA MET A 1 -9.44 0.06 8.49
C MET A 1 -10.22 1.23 7.88
N ASN A 2 -10.91 2.09 8.64
CA ASN A 2 -11.52 3.33 8.10
C ASN A 2 -10.51 4.47 7.81
N SER A 3 -9.23 4.34 8.19
CA SER A 3 -8.26 5.43 8.12
C SER A 3 -7.87 5.84 6.70
N ILE A 4 -7.69 4.90 5.77
CA ILE A 4 -7.25 5.24 4.40
C ILE A 4 -8.30 6.05 3.65
N CYS A 5 -9.57 5.61 3.65
CA CYS A 5 -10.65 6.33 2.99
C CYS A 5 -10.91 7.71 3.62
N THR A 6 -10.87 7.80 4.96
CA THR A 6 -11.00 9.08 5.68
C THR A 6 -9.88 10.04 5.31
N VAL A 7 -8.62 9.59 5.27
CA VAL A 7 -7.49 10.43 4.88
C VAL A 7 -7.57 10.84 3.41
N ALA A 8 -7.94 9.93 2.51
CA ALA A 8 -8.12 10.23 1.08
C ALA A 8 -9.17 11.32 0.86
N SER A 9 -10.34 11.19 1.50
CA SER A 9 -11.40 12.20 1.44
C SER A 9 -10.95 13.55 1.99
N ARG A 10 -10.29 13.56 3.16
CA ARG A 10 -9.76 14.79 3.78
C ARG A 10 -8.74 15.51 2.89
N CYS A 11 -7.91 14.76 2.19
CA CYS A 11 -6.84 15.30 1.34
C CYS A 11 -7.28 15.50 -0.12
N ASN A 12 -8.57 15.38 -0.42
CA ASN A 12 -9.13 15.56 -1.77
C ASN A 12 -8.46 14.68 -2.85
N VAL A 13 -8.15 13.43 -2.49
CA VAL A 13 -7.60 12.45 -3.44
C VAL A 13 -8.53 11.25 -3.58
N LYS A 14 -8.42 10.56 -4.72
CA LYS A 14 -8.98 9.22 -4.94
C LYS A 14 -7.85 8.23 -5.10
N LEU A 15 -8.10 6.97 -4.75
CA LEU A 15 -7.11 5.92 -4.92
C LEU A 15 -7.55 5.00 -6.05
N TYR A 16 -6.62 4.75 -6.98
CA TYR A 16 -6.74 3.64 -7.92
C TYR A 16 -5.94 2.46 -7.35
N ILE A 17 -6.63 1.48 -6.78
CA ILE A 17 -6.02 0.30 -6.16
C ILE A 17 -5.61 -0.67 -7.26
N THR A 18 -4.31 -0.92 -7.40
CA THR A 18 -3.74 -1.80 -8.43
C THR A 18 -3.45 -3.19 -7.90
N SER A 19 -3.21 -3.31 -6.59
CA SER A 19 -3.05 -4.61 -5.91
C SER A 19 -3.58 -4.53 -4.48
N SER A 20 -4.08 -5.66 -3.98
CA SER A 20 -4.47 -5.83 -2.58
C SER A 20 -4.05 -7.22 -2.11
N TYR A 21 -4.98 -8.17 -1.98
CA TYR A 21 -4.63 -9.56 -1.77
C TYR A 21 -3.87 -10.15 -2.97
N ARG A 22 -2.81 -10.90 -2.69
CA ARG A 22 -2.07 -11.68 -3.69
C ARG A 22 -1.91 -13.12 -3.21
N LYS A 23 -2.27 -14.10 -4.06
CA LYS A 23 -2.01 -15.51 -3.77
C LYS A 23 -0.49 -15.73 -3.72
N PRO A 24 0.06 -16.34 -2.66
CA PRO A 24 1.47 -16.73 -2.61
C PRO A 24 1.87 -17.55 -3.82
N GLY A 25 3.05 -17.28 -4.38
CA GLY A 25 3.53 -17.95 -5.59
C GLY A 25 2.94 -17.44 -6.90
N SER A 26 1.99 -16.50 -6.87
CA SER A 26 1.52 -15.82 -8.09
C SER A 26 2.60 -14.90 -8.68
N THR A 27 2.68 -14.86 -10.01
CA THR A 27 3.59 -13.96 -10.72
C THR A 27 3.21 -12.51 -10.46
N VAL A 28 4.16 -11.72 -9.96
CA VAL A 28 4.02 -10.28 -9.79
C VAL A 28 4.58 -9.58 -11.03
N PHE A 29 3.70 -9.19 -11.95
CA PHE A 29 4.10 -8.43 -13.13
C PHE A 29 4.47 -6.98 -12.75
N GLY A 30 5.56 -6.48 -13.32
CA GLY A 30 6.03 -5.10 -13.06
C GLY A 30 6.61 -4.89 -11.65
N ALA A 31 7.00 -5.96 -10.96
CA ALA A 31 7.68 -5.85 -9.67
C ALA A 31 9.00 -5.09 -9.82
N ILE A 32 9.09 -3.92 -9.20
CA ILE A 32 10.33 -3.12 -9.13
C ILE A 32 11.30 -3.74 -8.11
N VAL A 33 10.76 -4.48 -7.12
CA VAL A 33 11.50 -5.12 -6.04
C VAL A 33 11.15 -6.61 -5.95
N GLN A 34 12.08 -7.44 -5.46
CA GLN A 34 11.83 -8.86 -5.22
C GLN A 34 10.67 -9.03 -4.23
N PRO A 35 9.64 -9.83 -4.55
CA PRO A 35 8.54 -10.09 -3.62
C PRO A 35 9.02 -10.72 -2.31
N ALA A 36 8.56 -10.17 -1.19
CA ALA A 36 8.89 -10.69 0.13
C ALA A 36 8.21 -12.05 0.39
N THR A 37 8.92 -12.96 1.08
CA THR A 37 8.39 -14.27 1.50
C THR A 37 7.22 -14.13 2.48
N LEU A 38 7.25 -13.13 3.37
CA LEU A 38 6.20 -12.78 4.31
C LEU A 38 5.53 -11.46 3.93
N SER A 39 5.01 -11.38 2.71
CA SER A 39 4.31 -10.18 2.22
C SER A 39 2.96 -9.98 2.94
N ASN A 40 2.64 -8.75 3.33
CA ASN A 40 1.32 -8.40 3.88
C ASN A 40 0.20 -8.54 2.83
N HIS A 41 0.52 -8.53 1.53
CA HIS A 41 -0.45 -8.86 0.48
C HIS A 41 -0.97 -10.29 0.57
N ASN A 42 -0.17 -11.23 1.08
CA ASN A 42 -0.55 -12.66 1.19
C ASN A 42 -1.69 -12.90 2.18
N VAL A 43 -2.01 -11.90 2.99
CA VAL A 43 -3.09 -11.94 3.99
C VAL A 43 -4.09 -10.79 3.82
N GLY A 44 -3.96 -9.97 2.76
CA GLY A 44 -4.86 -8.84 2.51
C GLY A 44 -4.61 -7.60 3.39
N HIS A 45 -3.43 -7.50 4.01
CA HIS A 45 -3.03 -6.40 4.90
C HIS A 45 -2.16 -5.34 4.20
N ALA A 46 -2.15 -5.34 2.87
CA ALA A 46 -1.44 -4.35 2.08
C ALA A 46 -2.21 -3.97 0.81
N ILE A 47 -1.96 -2.77 0.32
CA ILE A 47 -2.41 -2.29 -0.98
C ILE A 47 -1.24 -1.70 -1.76
N ASP A 48 -1.31 -1.84 -3.09
CA ASP A 48 -0.55 -1.03 -4.03
C ASP A 48 -1.52 -0.10 -4.75
N MET A 49 -1.11 1.15 -4.97
CA MET A 49 -2.02 2.17 -5.49
C MET A 49 -1.34 3.20 -6.41
N SER A 50 -2.17 3.90 -7.18
CA SER A 50 -1.89 5.24 -7.68
C SER A 50 -2.83 6.25 -7.03
N VAL A 51 -2.35 7.46 -6.79
CA VAL A 51 -3.17 8.56 -6.21
C VAL A 51 -3.68 9.44 -7.34
N VAL A 52 -4.99 9.62 -7.42
CA VAL A 52 -5.63 10.55 -8.35
C VAL A 52 -5.94 11.85 -7.59
N TYR A 53 -5.44 12.97 -8.09
CA TYR A 53 -5.55 14.28 -7.43
C TYR A 53 -5.82 15.39 -8.44
N GLY A 54 -6.14 16.58 -7.94
CA GLY A 54 -6.48 17.73 -8.79
C GLY A 54 -7.84 17.60 -9.47
N LYS A 55 -8.31 18.71 -10.06
CA LYS A 55 -9.61 18.77 -10.77
C LYS A 55 -9.58 18.04 -12.11
N ASP A 56 -8.40 17.90 -12.70
CA ASP A 56 -8.15 17.23 -13.97
C ASP A 56 -8.00 15.71 -13.82
N GLY A 57 -7.96 15.19 -12.59
CA GLY A 57 -7.79 13.76 -12.34
C GLY A 57 -6.38 13.27 -12.64
N THR A 58 -5.36 14.11 -12.44
CA THR A 58 -3.96 13.73 -12.58
C THR A 58 -3.63 12.48 -11.75
N ILE A 59 -2.96 11.51 -12.37
CA ILE A 59 -2.58 10.24 -11.72
C ILE A 59 -1.12 10.32 -11.27
N CYS A 60 -0.89 10.22 -9.96
CA CYS A 60 0.41 10.01 -9.36
C CYS A 60 0.67 8.49 -9.20
N ASN A 61 1.36 7.91 -10.16
CA ASN A 61 1.78 6.50 -10.18
C ASN A 61 3.15 6.32 -9.49
N SER A 62 3.79 5.15 -9.63
CA SER A 62 5.08 4.84 -8.97
C SER A 62 6.18 5.88 -9.23
N ALA A 63 6.28 6.41 -10.45
CA ALA A 63 7.30 7.40 -10.80
C ALA A 63 7.05 8.74 -10.07
N CYS A 64 5.79 9.18 -10.02
CA CYS A 64 5.40 10.38 -9.28
C CYS A 64 5.56 10.18 -7.76
N LEU A 65 5.05 9.08 -7.21
CA LEU A 65 5.11 8.77 -5.77
C LEU A 65 6.55 8.56 -5.28
N GLY A 66 7.44 8.07 -6.14
CA GLY A 66 8.87 7.94 -5.86
C GLY A 66 9.68 9.22 -6.07
N GLY A 67 9.07 10.27 -6.62
CA GLY A 67 9.71 11.56 -6.86
C GLY A 67 9.83 12.43 -5.60
N THR A 68 10.62 13.50 -5.70
CA THR A 68 10.84 14.46 -4.61
C THR A 68 9.76 15.55 -4.51
N ASN A 69 9.01 15.77 -5.59
CA ASN A 69 8.04 16.87 -5.72
C ASN A 69 6.61 16.33 -5.79
N LEU A 70 6.08 15.87 -4.66
CA LEU A 70 4.68 15.49 -4.54
C LEU A 70 3.78 16.73 -4.47
N SER A 71 2.60 16.68 -5.09
CA SER A 71 1.60 17.73 -4.91
C SER A 71 1.14 17.80 -3.44
N ALA A 72 0.60 18.95 -3.04
CA ALA A 72 0.14 19.16 -1.66
C ALA A 72 -0.90 18.11 -1.23
N ASP A 73 -1.84 17.76 -2.12
CA ASP A 73 -2.89 16.77 -1.88
C ASP A 73 -2.32 15.36 -1.68
N VAL A 74 -1.39 14.95 -2.56
CA VAL A 74 -0.72 13.64 -2.46
C VAL A 74 0.14 13.59 -1.20
N LYS A 75 0.87 14.66 -0.88
CA LYS A 75 1.66 14.75 0.36
C LYS A 75 0.77 14.67 1.61
N CYS A 76 -0.35 15.38 1.63
CA CYS A 76 -1.36 15.31 2.69
C CYS A 76 -1.82 13.87 2.91
N PHE A 77 -2.11 13.15 1.83
CA PHE A 77 -2.55 11.76 1.89
C PHE A 77 -1.48 10.85 2.49
N ILE A 78 -0.25 10.89 1.95
CA ILE A 78 0.88 10.08 2.43
C ILE A 78 1.21 10.37 3.89
N ASP A 79 1.24 11.63 4.30
CA ASP A 79 1.48 11.99 5.70
C ASP A 79 0.33 11.53 6.61
N GLY A 80 -0.91 11.67 6.15
CA GLY A 80 -2.09 11.22 6.90
C GLY A 80 -2.12 9.71 7.12
N VAL A 81 -1.78 8.88 6.13
CA VAL A 81 -1.73 7.42 6.32
C VAL A 81 -0.64 7.03 7.33
N LYS A 82 0.54 7.67 7.26
CA LYS A 82 1.63 7.46 8.23
C LYS A 82 1.24 7.87 9.65
N GLN A 83 0.56 9.01 9.81
CA GLN A 83 0.06 9.48 11.11
C GLN A 83 -0.98 8.52 11.73
N ASN A 84 -1.68 7.76 10.89
CA ASN A 84 -2.62 6.71 11.32
C ASN A 84 -1.94 5.36 11.61
N GLY A 85 -0.60 5.33 11.70
CA GLY A 85 0.17 4.14 12.07
C GLY A 85 0.41 3.14 10.92
N LEU A 86 0.04 3.49 9.69
CA LEU A 86 0.37 2.69 8.52
C LEU A 86 1.78 3.02 8.02
N ARG A 87 2.40 2.08 7.33
CA ARG A 87 3.65 2.33 6.62
C ARG A 87 3.36 2.69 5.18
N TRP A 88 4.22 3.53 4.64
CA TRP A 88 4.28 3.82 3.21
C TRP A 88 5.62 3.33 2.67
N GLY A 89 5.60 2.54 1.60
CA GLY A 89 6.81 1.90 1.06
C GLY A 89 7.82 2.87 0.45
N GLY A 90 7.44 4.13 0.20
CA GLY A 90 8.39 5.20 -0.10
C GLY A 90 9.34 5.53 1.06
N ASN A 91 9.06 5.06 2.28
CA ASN A 91 9.97 5.17 3.43
C ASN A 91 10.80 3.90 3.68
N PHE A 92 10.61 2.81 2.93
CA PHE A 92 11.41 1.60 3.09
C PHE A 92 12.87 1.80 2.66
N SER A 93 13.74 0.89 3.09
CA SER A 93 15.15 0.85 2.67
C SER A 93 15.26 0.63 1.16
N THR A 94 14.57 -0.39 0.66
CA THR A 94 14.27 -0.56 -0.76
C THR A 94 12.92 0.07 -1.04
N LYS A 95 12.92 1.15 -1.82
CA LYS A 95 11.72 1.97 -2.04
C LYS A 95 10.65 1.21 -2.81
N ASP A 96 9.43 1.24 -2.28
CA ASP A 96 8.21 0.76 -2.94
C ASP A 96 7.08 1.80 -2.79
N PRO A 97 7.13 2.90 -3.55
CA PRO A 97 6.32 4.08 -3.28
C PRO A 97 4.82 3.92 -3.55
N VAL A 98 4.40 2.82 -4.17
CA VAL A 98 2.98 2.50 -4.38
C VAL A 98 2.37 1.76 -3.18
N HIS A 99 3.21 1.23 -2.29
CA HIS A 99 2.81 0.30 -1.25
C HIS A 99 2.37 0.99 0.05
N ILE A 100 1.29 0.48 0.65
CA ILE A 100 0.85 0.83 2.01
C ILE A 100 0.49 -0.46 2.75
N ASP A 101 0.98 -0.62 3.99
CA ASP A 101 0.60 -1.72 4.87
C ASP A 101 0.50 -1.31 6.34
N ASP A 102 0.00 -2.23 7.17
CA ASP A 102 -0.14 -2.06 8.62
C ASP A 102 0.93 -2.83 9.41
N ILE A 103 2.05 -3.22 8.77
CA ILE A 103 3.16 -3.97 9.36
C ILE A 103 2.76 -5.27 10.11
N LEU A 104 1.62 -5.90 9.79
CA LEU A 104 1.15 -7.09 10.51
C LEU A 104 2.20 -8.21 10.54
N ASN A 105 2.86 -8.48 9.41
CA ASN A 105 3.89 -9.51 9.28
C ASN A 105 5.07 -9.39 10.26
N LEU A 106 5.34 -8.19 10.80
CA LEU A 106 6.41 -7.97 11.78
C LEU A 106 5.87 -7.78 13.19
N ASN A 107 4.75 -7.07 13.35
CA ASN A 107 4.22 -6.74 14.68
C ASN A 107 3.46 -7.89 15.34
N ASP A 108 2.83 -8.77 14.56
CA ASP A 108 2.06 -9.91 15.07
C ASP A 108 2.17 -11.10 14.12
N LEU A 109 3.36 -11.72 14.15
CA LEU A 109 3.68 -12.86 13.29
C LEU A 109 2.75 -14.06 13.54
N ALA A 110 2.26 -14.24 14.77
CA ALA A 110 1.35 -15.32 15.10
C ALA A 110 0.00 -15.13 14.38
N ARG A 111 -0.57 -13.93 14.45
CA ARG A 111 -1.79 -13.58 13.72
C ARG A 111 -1.59 -13.61 12.22
N TYR A 112 -0.46 -13.12 11.72
CA TYR A 112 -0.11 -13.21 10.29
C TYR A 112 -0.15 -14.67 9.82
N LYS A 113 0.52 -15.58 10.53
CA LYS A 113 0.56 -17.01 10.17
C LYS A 113 -0.83 -17.64 10.23
N SER A 114 -1.63 -17.31 11.24
CA SER A 114 -3.01 -17.78 11.34
C SER A 114 -3.84 -17.34 10.13
N LEU A 115 -3.82 -16.05 9.77
CA LEU A 115 -4.53 -15.53 8.61
C LEU A 115 -4.02 -16.15 7.31
N TYR A 116 -2.70 -16.31 7.17
CA TYR A 116 -2.10 -16.96 6.02
C TYR A 116 -2.65 -18.37 5.85
N THR A 117 -2.60 -19.20 6.89
CA THR A 117 -3.15 -20.57 6.84
C THR A 117 -4.63 -20.57 6.48
N THR A 118 -5.45 -19.72 7.13
CA THR A 118 -6.89 -19.66 6.87
C THR A 118 -7.22 -19.24 5.44
N ILE A 119 -6.61 -18.15 4.94
CA ILE A 119 -6.88 -17.61 3.61
C ILE A 119 -6.40 -18.59 2.53
N GLN A 120 -5.21 -19.19 2.71
CA GLN A 120 -4.64 -20.09 1.70
C GLN A 120 -5.37 -21.44 1.61
N GLN A 121 -6.02 -21.90 2.67
CA GLN A 121 -6.87 -23.10 2.61
C GLN A 121 -8.17 -22.89 1.83
N GLN A 122 -8.55 -21.65 1.56
CA GLN A 122 -9.81 -21.29 0.90
C GLN A 122 -9.63 -20.90 -0.58
N CYS A 123 -8.40 -20.96 -1.13
CA CYS A 123 -8.02 -20.46 -2.46
C CYS A 123 -7.36 -21.53 -3.35
#